data_AF-A0A6C0KF83-F1
#
_entry.id   AF-A0A6C0KF83-F1
#
_cell.length_a   1.000
_cell.length_b   1.000
_cell.length_c   1.000
_cell.angle_alpha   90.00
_cell.angle_beta   90.00
_cell.angle_gamma   90.00
#
_symmetry.space_group_name_H-M   'P 1'
#
loop_
_entity.id
_entity.type
_entity.pdbx_description
1 polymer ?
#
loop_
_entity_poly.entity_id
_entity_poly.type
_entity_poly.pdbx_seq_one_letter_code
_entity_poly.pdbx_strand_id
1 'polypeptide(L)'
;MLRLLFGAFALFSTFSTFSAFSTFSTAYASRESPMIIGNHAAPVLQCAVCVQALQLDLKTPSNNAAEFALTSVKSCNDATKLDDQRVVCVQTFLMNSQKLVKEQMKGVAPLQSCKNLGLKDCAPVNSTAFGV
;
A
#
# COMPACT_ATOMS: atom_id res chain seq x y z
N MET A 1 -19.48 30.76 -55.73
CA MET A 1 -18.55 31.35 -54.74
C MET A 1 -19.37 31.98 -53.62
N LEU A 2 -19.46 31.34 -52.45
CA LEU A 2 -19.99 31.99 -51.23
C LEU A 2 -19.55 31.17 -50.01
N ARG A 3 -18.42 31.52 -49.41
CA ARG A 3 -18.01 31.00 -48.09
C ARG A 3 -18.33 32.08 -47.06
N LEU A 4 -19.49 31.92 -46.42
CA LEU A 4 -19.91 32.73 -45.29
C LEU A 4 -19.15 32.31 -44.05
N LEU A 5 -18.38 33.25 -43.54
CA LEU A 5 -17.78 33.29 -42.20
C LEU A 5 -18.89 33.48 -41.16
N PHE A 6 -19.08 32.48 -40.31
CA PHE A 6 -19.61 32.58 -38.94
C PHE A 6 -19.01 31.38 -38.20
N GLY A 7 -18.44 31.46 -37.00
CA GLY A 7 -18.23 32.57 -36.10
C GLY A 7 -17.06 32.21 -35.19
N ALA A 8 -16.46 33.26 -34.63
CA ALA A 8 -15.44 33.17 -33.62
C ALA A 8 -15.97 32.45 -32.37
N PHE A 9 -15.21 31.47 -31.89
CA PHE A 9 -14.88 31.45 -30.47
C PHE A 9 -13.41 31.05 -30.38
N ALA A 10 -12.59 32.07 -30.17
CA ALA A 10 -11.32 31.90 -29.53
C ALA A 10 -11.53 31.08 -28.25
N LEU A 11 -10.57 30.23 -27.92
CA LEU A 11 -9.81 30.32 -26.69
C LEU A 11 -8.97 29.04 -26.60
N PHE A 12 -7.65 29.23 -26.48
CA PHE A 12 -6.80 28.56 -25.50
C PHE A 12 -7.40 27.27 -24.95
N SER A 13 -6.80 26.12 -25.18
CA SER A 13 -5.72 25.71 -24.29
C SER A 13 -5.03 24.49 -24.86
N THR A 14 -3.72 24.61 -25.04
CA THR A 14 -2.71 23.60 -24.73
C THR A 14 -3.18 22.14 -24.73
N PHE A 15 -2.69 21.40 -25.71
CA PHE A 15 -2.41 19.97 -25.56
C PHE A 15 -1.36 19.80 -24.45
N SER A 16 -1.81 19.85 -23.19
CA SER A 16 -1.05 19.30 -22.08
C SER A 16 -1.17 17.79 -22.20
N THR A 17 -0.32 17.22 -23.06
CA THR A 17 0.05 15.81 -22.95
C THR A 17 0.47 15.60 -21.49
N PHE A 18 -0.33 14.78 -20.81
CA PHE A 18 -0.20 14.44 -19.40
C PHE A 18 1.21 13.91 -19.12
N SER A 19 2.11 14.81 -18.71
CA SER A 19 3.33 14.48 -18.00
C SER A 19 3.05 14.58 -16.51
N ALA A 20 2.28 13.64 -15.99
CA ALA A 20 2.02 13.50 -14.56
C ALA A 20 2.42 12.09 -14.10
N PHE A 21 3.70 11.76 -14.31
CA PHE A 21 4.36 10.61 -13.70
C PHE A 21 5.62 11.08 -12.98
N SER A 22 5.51 12.08 -12.09
CA SER A 22 6.67 12.60 -11.36
C SER A 22 6.30 13.34 -10.07
N THR A 23 5.47 12.78 -9.18
CA THR A 23 5.37 13.35 -7.80
C THR A 23 4.88 12.36 -6.74
N PHE A 24 5.56 11.23 -6.57
CA PHE A 24 5.50 10.51 -5.28
C PHE A 24 6.87 10.06 -4.75
N SER A 25 7.98 10.47 -5.39
CA SER A 25 9.33 9.97 -5.07
C SER A 25 10.26 10.95 -4.35
N THR A 26 9.81 12.12 -3.87
CA THR A 26 10.71 13.09 -3.22
C THR A 26 10.28 13.63 -1.85
N ALA A 27 9.10 13.32 -1.34
CA ALA A 27 8.73 13.73 0.03
C ALA A 27 9.41 12.89 1.15
N TYR A 28 10.08 11.78 0.80
CA TYR A 28 10.81 10.93 1.75
C TYR A 28 12.33 10.92 1.56
N ALA A 29 12.87 11.78 0.68
CA ALA A 29 14.31 11.80 0.36
C ALA A 29 15.11 12.89 1.08
N SER A 30 14.49 13.72 1.93
CA SER A 30 15.20 14.82 2.62
C SER A 30 14.65 15.07 4.01
N ARG A 31 14.73 14.06 4.87
CA ARG A 31 15.03 14.30 6.28
C ARG A 31 16.32 13.56 6.59
N GLU A 32 17.42 14.25 6.31
CA GLU A 32 18.74 13.96 6.86
C GLU A 32 18.62 14.01 8.39
N SER A 33 18.20 12.88 8.97
CA SER A 33 18.28 12.69 10.41
C SER A 33 19.73 12.28 10.72
N PRO A 34 20.34 12.85 11.77
CA PRO A 34 21.73 12.58 12.10
C PRO A 34 21.95 11.08 12.20
N MET A 35 22.99 10.63 11.52
CA MET A 35 23.46 9.25 11.45
C MET A 35 23.94 8.82 12.84
N ILE A 36 22.99 8.47 13.72
CA ILE A 36 23.29 7.72 14.92
C ILE A 36 23.45 6.27 14.47
N ILE A 37 24.70 5.80 14.50
CA ILE A 37 25.10 4.41 14.34
C ILE A 37 24.56 3.65 15.57
N GLY A 38 23.25 3.40 15.57
CA GLY A 38 22.64 2.32 16.34
C GLY A 38 22.47 1.15 15.38
N ASN A 39 22.72 -0.08 15.84
CA ASN A 39 22.30 -1.30 15.15
C ASN A 39 20.76 -1.33 15.02
N HIS A 40 20.19 -0.49 14.16
CA HIS A 40 18.80 -0.57 13.77
C HIS A 40 18.70 -1.73 12.80
N ALA A 41 18.51 -2.94 13.35
CA ALA A 41 17.90 -4.01 12.58
C ALA A 41 16.66 -3.41 11.91
N ALA A 42 16.61 -3.47 10.57
CA ALA A 42 15.49 -2.91 9.81
C ALA A 42 14.18 -3.38 10.46
N PRO A 43 13.22 -2.48 10.72
CA PRO A 43 12.00 -2.84 11.41
C PRO A 43 11.33 -3.99 10.65
N VAL A 44 11.23 -5.15 11.31
CA VAL A 44 10.61 -6.34 10.73
C VAL A 44 9.10 -6.21 10.92
N LEU A 45 8.34 -6.48 9.85
CA LEU A 45 6.88 -6.51 9.94
C LEU A 45 6.47 -7.57 10.96
N GLN A 46 5.70 -7.16 11.97
CA GLN A 46 5.15 -8.10 12.94
C GLN A 46 4.05 -8.93 12.29
N CYS A 47 4.02 -10.23 12.61
CA CYS A 47 3.02 -11.11 12.01
C CYS A 47 1.59 -10.72 12.39
N ALA A 48 1.36 -10.26 13.63
CA ALA A 48 0.05 -9.77 14.07
C ALA A 48 -0.46 -8.62 13.18
N VAL A 49 0.42 -7.64 12.87
CA VAL A 49 0.09 -6.51 11.99
C VAL A 49 -0.22 -6.99 10.57
N CYS A 50 0.61 -7.88 10.02
CA CYS A 50 0.37 -8.47 8.70
C CYS A 50 -0.99 -9.20 8.62
N VAL A 51 -1.30 -10.05 9.61
CA VAL A 51 -2.54 -10.82 9.65
C VAL A 51 -3.74 -9.90 9.78
N GLN A 52 -3.68 -8.91 10.67
CA GLN A 52 -4.76 -7.95 10.87
C GLN A 52 -5.00 -7.11 9.60
N ALA A 53 -3.95 -6.63 8.95
CA ALA A 53 -4.06 -5.89 7.69
C ALA A 53 -4.69 -6.74 6.58
N LEU A 54 -4.28 -8.01 6.42
CA LEU A 54 -4.90 -8.91 5.45
C LEU A 54 -6.36 -9.25 5.79
N GLN A 55 -6.71 -9.40 7.06
CA GLN A 55 -8.09 -9.61 7.51
C GLN A 55 -8.98 -8.40 7.21
N LEU A 56 -8.45 -7.19 7.38
CA LEU A 56 -9.15 -5.95 7.02
C LEU A 56 -9.37 -5.86 5.51
N ASP A 57 -8.35 -6.22 4.73
CA ASP A 57 -8.43 -6.24 3.27
C ASP A 57 -9.45 -7.27 2.75
N LEU A 58 -9.56 -8.45 3.38
CA LEU A 58 -10.56 -9.46 3.04
C LEU A 58 -12.02 -9.00 3.22
N LYS A 59 -12.28 -7.94 4.00
CA LYS A 59 -13.64 -7.35 4.10
C LYS A 59 -14.03 -6.61 2.82
N THR A 60 -13.04 -6.14 2.05
CA THR A 60 -13.19 -5.45 0.77
C THR A 60 -12.18 -6.04 -0.22
N PRO A 61 -12.42 -7.29 -0.69
CA PRO A 61 -11.42 -8.03 -1.43
C PRO A 61 -11.08 -7.33 -2.73
N SER A 62 -9.77 -7.20 -2.98
CA SER A 62 -9.26 -6.59 -4.20
C SER A 62 -9.26 -7.58 -5.36
N ASN A 63 -9.69 -7.13 -6.54
CA ASN A 63 -9.76 -7.99 -7.74
C ASN A 63 -8.42 -8.09 -8.47
N ASN A 64 -7.52 -7.14 -8.22
CA ASN A 64 -6.23 -7.05 -8.88
C ASN A 64 -5.17 -6.40 -7.97
N ALA A 65 -3.90 -6.51 -8.38
CA ALA A 65 -2.77 -6.01 -7.60
C ALA A 65 -2.76 -4.48 -7.42
N ALA A 66 -3.33 -3.72 -8.36
CA ALA A 66 -3.38 -2.26 -8.26
C ALA A 66 -4.44 -1.80 -7.25
N GLU A 67 -5.61 -2.44 -7.25
CA GLU A 67 -6.65 -2.24 -6.24
C GLU A 67 -6.12 -2.61 -4.85
N PHE A 68 -5.45 -3.76 -4.74
CA PHE A 68 -4.82 -4.20 -3.49
C PHE A 68 -3.76 -3.22 -2.99
N ALA A 69 -2.95 -2.67 -3.88
CA ALA A 69 -1.96 -1.66 -3.51
C ALA A 69 -2.61 -0.42 -2.87
N LEU A 70 -3.75 0.04 -3.42
CA LEU A 70 -4.48 1.19 -2.89
C LEU A 70 -5.16 0.88 -1.55
N THR A 71 -5.79 -0.29 -1.41
CA THR A 71 -6.46 -0.70 -0.17
C THR A 71 -5.46 -1.05 0.93
N SER A 72 -4.29 -1.59 0.59
CA SER A 72 -3.26 -1.98 1.55
C SER A 72 -2.77 -0.84 2.43
N VAL A 73 -2.73 0.40 1.91
CA VAL A 73 -2.39 1.59 2.70
C VAL A 73 -3.37 1.77 3.84
N LYS A 74 -4.67 1.72 3.54
CA LYS A 74 -5.72 1.84 4.56
C LYS A 74 -5.67 0.67 5.54
N SER A 75 -5.57 -0.55 5.05
CA SER A 75 -5.53 -1.77 5.88
C SER A 75 -4.33 -1.78 6.84
N CYS A 76 -3.16 -1.31 6.40
CA CYS A 76 -1.98 -1.18 7.26
C CYS A 76 -2.12 -0.04 8.29
N ASN A 77 -2.76 1.08 7.94
CA ASN A 77 -3.03 2.17 8.88
C ASN A 77 -4.00 1.73 9.99
N ASP A 78 -4.99 0.93 9.63
CA ASP A 78 -6.01 0.43 10.56
C ASP A 78 -5.46 -0.72 11.43
N ALA A 79 -4.45 -1.46 10.95
CA ALA A 79 -3.84 -2.58 11.68
C ALA A 79 -2.84 -2.17 12.76
N THR A 80 -2.25 -0.96 12.69
CA THR A 80 -1.26 -0.52 13.68
C THR A 80 -1.17 0.99 13.80
N LYS A 81 -0.93 1.47 15.03
CA LYS A 81 -0.63 2.89 15.32
C LYS A 81 0.86 3.20 15.31
N LEU A 82 1.71 2.17 15.19
CA LEU A 82 3.16 2.33 15.16
C LEU A 82 3.61 2.71 13.75
N ASP A 83 4.17 3.90 13.58
CA ASP A 83 4.59 4.44 12.28
C ASP A 83 5.55 3.50 11.54
N ASP A 84 6.53 2.93 12.24
CA ASP A 84 7.50 1.98 11.64
C ASP A 84 6.81 0.72 11.12
N GLN A 85 5.85 0.16 11.86
CA GLN A 85 5.11 -1.02 11.41
C GLN A 85 4.18 -0.70 10.24
N ARG A 86 3.58 0.49 10.22
CA ARG A 86 2.74 0.95 9.11
C ARG A 86 3.56 1.05 7.82
N VAL A 87 4.73 1.69 7.87
CA VAL A 87 5.61 1.85 6.69
C VAL A 87 6.05 0.49 6.15
N VAL A 88 6.53 -0.40 7.03
CA VAL A 88 6.99 -1.73 6.62
C VAL A 88 5.84 -2.59 6.11
N CYS A 89 4.64 -2.48 6.71
CA CYS A 89 3.43 -3.17 6.26
C CYS A 89 3.08 -2.77 4.83
N VAL A 90 2.95 -1.47 4.56
CA VAL A 90 2.63 -0.95 3.23
C VAL A 90 3.67 -1.39 2.22
N GLN A 91 4.96 -1.21 2.53
CA GLN A 91 6.04 -1.62 1.63
C GLN A 91 6.01 -3.12 1.32
N THR A 92 5.80 -3.96 2.34
CA THR A 92 5.71 -5.42 2.17
C THR A 92 4.52 -5.81 1.29
N PHE A 93 3.36 -5.18 1.50
CA PHE A 93 2.14 -5.46 0.75
C PHE A 93 2.26 -5.01 -0.70
N LEU A 94 2.84 -3.84 -0.96
CA LEU A 94 3.09 -3.35 -2.32
C LEU A 94 4.01 -4.29 -3.10
N MET A 95 5.15 -4.69 -2.51
CA MET A 95 6.11 -5.60 -3.14
C MET A 95 5.53 -6.99 -3.43
N ASN A 96 4.54 -7.43 -2.63
CA ASN A 96 3.95 -8.78 -2.74
C ASN A 96 2.50 -8.76 -3.25
N SER A 97 2.00 -7.63 -3.74
CA SER A 97 0.60 -7.41 -4.12
C SER A 97 0.05 -8.49 -5.06
N GLN A 98 0.79 -8.82 -6.12
CA GLN A 98 0.37 -9.88 -7.05
C GLN A 98 0.26 -11.25 -6.39
N LYS A 99 1.16 -11.58 -5.47
CA LYS A 99 1.14 -12.86 -4.74
C LYS A 99 -0.03 -12.89 -3.76
N LEU A 100 -0.21 -11.81 -3.00
CA LEU A 100 -1.25 -11.69 -1.99
C LEU A 100 -2.66 -11.73 -2.59
N VAL A 101 -2.90 -11.04 -3.71
CA VAL A 101 -4.18 -11.12 -4.43
C VAL A 101 -4.44 -12.54 -4.93
N LYS A 102 -3.44 -13.22 -5.51
CA LYS A 102 -3.58 -14.62 -5.94
C LYS A 102 -3.89 -15.55 -4.77
N GLU A 103 -3.29 -15.31 -3.61
CA GLU A 103 -3.57 -16.08 -2.39
C GLU A 103 -4.98 -15.81 -1.85
N GLN A 104 -5.43 -14.55 -1.84
CA GLN A 104 -6.80 -14.18 -1.48
C GLN A 104 -7.84 -14.84 -2.41
N MET A 105 -7.62 -14.80 -3.73
CA MET A 105 -8.51 -15.44 -4.71
C MET A 105 -8.59 -16.96 -4.54
N LYS A 106 -7.53 -17.58 -3.99
CA LYS A 106 -7.48 -19.01 -3.66
C LYS A 106 -8.07 -19.33 -2.29
N GLY A 107 -8.55 -18.33 -1.54
CA GLY A 107 -9.06 -18.50 -0.18
C GLY A 107 -7.97 -18.87 0.83
N VAL A 108 -6.71 -18.52 0.58
CA VAL A 108 -5.62 -18.76 1.54
C VAL A 108 -5.85 -17.89 2.78
N ALA A 109 -5.76 -18.50 3.96
CA ALA A 109 -5.97 -17.79 5.22
C ALA A 109 -4.89 -16.70 5.43
N PRO A 110 -5.24 -15.53 6.00
CA PRO A 110 -4.31 -14.44 6.27
C PRO A 110 -3.01 -14.85 7.00
N LEU A 111 -3.14 -15.73 8.00
CA LEU A 111 -2.00 -16.27 8.74
C LEU A 111 -1.03 -17.03 7.82
N GLN A 112 -1.56 -17.82 6.90
CA GLN A 112 -0.75 -18.58 5.96
C GLN A 112 -0.10 -17.66 4.92
N SER A 113 -0.80 -16.65 4.44
CA SER A 113 -0.23 -15.62 3.57
C SER A 113 0.94 -14.89 4.23
N CYS A 114 0.80 -14.46 5.49
CA CYS A 114 1.90 -13.83 6.22
C CYS A 114 3.09 -14.78 6.45
N LYS A 115 2.85 -16.07 6.74
CA LYS A 115 3.92 -17.07 6.80
C LYS A 115 4.63 -17.24 5.44
N ASN A 116 3.89 -17.23 4.34
CA ASN A 116 4.44 -17.32 2.99
C ASN A 116 5.28 -16.09 2.61
N LEU A 117 5.11 -14.95 3.29
CA LEU A 117 5.96 -13.76 3.17
C LEU A 117 7.26 -13.85 4.00
N GLY A 118 7.47 -14.95 4.72
CA GLY A 118 8.68 -15.18 5.52
C GLY A 118 8.63 -14.58 6.93
N LEU A 119 7.46 -14.14 7.40
CA LEU A 119 7.30 -13.67 8.77
C LEU A 119 7.43 -14.84 9.76
N LYS A 120 8.42 -14.74 10.64
CA LYS A 120 8.64 -15.66 11.75
C LYS A 120 7.70 -15.27 12.92
N ASP A 121 7.42 -16.21 13.81
CA ASP A 121 6.57 -16.00 15.00
C ASP A 121 5.08 -15.70 14.71
N CYS A 122 4.59 -16.15 13.56
CA CYS A 122 3.16 -16.27 13.26
C CYS A 122 2.52 -17.44 14.03
N ALA A 123 2.45 -17.32 15.36
CA ALA A 123 1.59 -18.16 16.18
C ALA A 123 0.13 -17.72 16.00
N PRO A 124 -0.85 -18.63 16.10
CA PRO A 124 -2.24 -18.22 16.21
C PRO A 124 -2.36 -17.32 17.43
N VAL A 125 -2.63 -16.03 17.21
CA VAL A 125 -2.93 -15.11 18.29
C VAL A 125 -4.30 -15.56 18.80
N ASN A 126 -4.32 -16.33 19.89
CA ASN A 126 -5.56 -16.57 20.61
C ASN A 126 -6.11 -15.18 20.95
N SER A 127 -7.36 -14.93 20.57
CA SER A 127 -8.02 -13.62 20.50
C SER A 127 -8.24 -12.91 21.85
N THR A 128 -7.31 -13.03 22.80
CA THR A 128 -7.33 -12.39 24.12
C THR A 128 -6.33 -11.24 24.26
N ALA A 129 -5.53 -10.92 23.23
CA ALA A 129 -4.48 -9.90 23.30
C ALA A 129 -4.77 -8.57 22.56
N PHE A 130 -5.97 -8.41 21.98
CA PHE A 130 -6.48 -7.10 21.57
C PHE A 130 -7.55 -6.66 22.57
N GLY A 131 -7.09 -6.35 23.79
CA GLY A 131 -7.89 -5.69 24.79
C GLY A 131 -7.89 -4.18 24.53
N VAL A 132 -9.09 -3.68 24.25
CA VAL A 132 -9.59 -2.29 24.42
C VAL A 132 -8.98 -1.18 23.55
#